data_AF-A0A812EMD4-F1
#
_entry.id   AF-A0A812EMD4-F1
#
_cell.length_a   1.000
_cell.length_b   1.000
_cell.length_c   1.000
_cell.angle_alpha   90.00
_cell.angle_beta   90.00
_cell.angle_gamma   90.00
#
_symmetry.space_group_name_H-M   'P 1'
#
loop_
_entity.id
_entity.type
_entity.pdbx_description
1 polymer ?
#
loop_
_entity_poly.entity_id
_entity_poly.type
_entity_poly.pdbx_seq_one_letter_code
_entity_poly.pdbx_strand_id
1 'polypeptide(L)'
;MHLTDSVNVLLVSDHGMTNISPKRVIDLNHALNMKDIHHMYGGTFLSVWPQENKVKKVYESLKNYHKNLTVFYKNEIPDRWHLKNHYRVPPVVAIADIGYYIIKPEMIFSILHIYLSIYLSIYLSIYLSIYLSSFCSSPDKHFPKVNGGHMGGYHGYDNMYPDMRGIFVASGPDFKKNEVVPWINAVDIYQLMCKLLEIKPAPHRGDWANIAPMLRRAEPLPPPAAEENNISDAFPAITVTSDLLSVIPVVNTIATGVAISAYIGASTFEQEFPSLSFSFPFSLSLSLSLSLCFFLTLSCSTCRDD
;
A
#
# COMPACT_ATOMS: atom_id res chain seq x y z
N MET A 1 10.56 -43.93 -5.79
CA MET A 1 10.36 -43.24 -4.50
C MET A 1 8.92 -42.72 -4.48
N HIS A 2 8.08 -43.23 -3.59
CA HIS A 2 6.69 -42.78 -3.45
C HIS A 2 6.64 -41.60 -2.48
N LEU A 3 6.46 -40.39 -3.00
CA LEU A 3 6.51 -39.15 -2.21
C LEU A 3 5.28 -38.96 -1.31
N THR A 4 4.20 -39.71 -1.57
CA THR A 4 2.92 -39.62 -0.85
C THR A 4 3.04 -39.85 0.66
N ASP A 5 3.97 -40.69 1.10
CA ASP A 5 4.14 -41.05 2.52
C ASP A 5 5.30 -40.31 3.21
N SER A 6 6.05 -39.49 2.47
CA SER A 6 7.27 -38.82 2.94
C SER A 6 7.21 -37.29 2.89
N VAL A 7 6.12 -36.72 2.38
CA VAL A 7 5.95 -35.27 2.23
C VAL A 7 4.82 -34.76 3.12
N ASN A 8 5.10 -33.66 3.83
CA ASN A 8 4.10 -32.85 4.49
C ASN A 8 3.57 -31.80 3.51
N VAL A 9 2.25 -31.75 3.32
CA VAL A 9 1.54 -30.80 2.46
C VAL A 9 0.64 -29.94 3.32
N LEU A 10 0.78 -28.62 3.17
CA LEU A 10 -0.11 -27.62 3.75
C LEU A 10 -0.85 -26.95 2.59
N LEU A 11 -2.18 -27.08 2.55
CA LEU A 11 -3.05 -26.31 1.69
C LEU A 11 -3.64 -25.17 2.52
N VAL A 12 -3.36 -23.94 2.12
CA VAL A 12 -3.74 -22.73 2.85
C VAL A 12 -4.41 -21.73 1.92
N SER A 13 -5.23 -20.85 2.49
CA SER A 13 -5.70 -19.64 1.83
C SER A 13 -5.50 -18.45 2.77
N ASP A 14 -5.20 -17.32 2.19
CA ASP A 14 -4.96 -16.04 2.86
C ASP A 14 -6.23 -15.48 3.51
N HIS A 15 -7.36 -15.53 2.79
CA HIS A 15 -8.66 -15.08 3.27
C HIS A 15 -9.81 -15.69 2.49
N GLY A 16 -11.02 -15.58 3.05
CA GLY A 16 -12.25 -15.93 2.34
C GLY A 16 -12.76 -14.82 1.42
N MET A 17 -14.04 -14.88 1.05
CA MET A 17 -14.70 -13.98 0.11
C MET A 17 -16.18 -13.83 0.46
N THR A 18 -16.74 -12.64 0.27
CA THR A 18 -18.20 -12.41 0.38
C THR A 18 -18.72 -11.62 -0.82
N ASN A 19 -20.01 -11.70 -1.12
CA ASN A 19 -20.60 -11.03 -2.28
C ASN A 19 -20.97 -9.57 -1.97
N ILE A 20 -20.54 -8.63 -2.82
CA ILE A 20 -20.94 -7.23 -2.75
C ILE A 20 -22.03 -6.89 -3.79
N SER A 21 -22.73 -5.79 -3.56
CA SER A 21 -23.86 -5.39 -4.41
C SER A 21 -23.84 -3.88 -4.68
N PRO A 22 -24.22 -3.43 -5.89
CA PRO A 22 -24.40 -2.01 -6.18
C PRO A 22 -25.43 -1.31 -5.28
N LYS A 23 -26.31 -2.07 -4.62
CA LYS A 23 -27.28 -1.52 -3.66
C LYS A 23 -26.70 -1.30 -2.26
N ARG A 24 -25.50 -1.82 -1.98
CA ARG A 24 -24.82 -1.76 -0.68
C ARG A 24 -23.50 -1.04 -0.82
N VAL A 25 -23.59 0.26 -1.06
CA VAL A 25 -22.44 1.12 -1.31
C VAL A 25 -22.45 2.29 -0.33
N ILE A 26 -21.27 2.66 0.14
CA ILE A 26 -21.02 3.84 0.95
C ILE A 26 -20.23 4.80 0.08
N ASP A 27 -20.91 5.79 -0.49
CA ASP A 27 -20.28 6.81 -1.34
C ASP A 27 -19.76 7.96 -0.50
N LEU A 28 -18.44 8.18 -0.50
CA LEU A 28 -17.78 9.23 0.28
C LEU A 28 -17.58 10.54 -0.50
N ASN A 29 -18.04 10.66 -1.74
CA ASN A 29 -17.88 11.85 -2.60
C ASN A 29 -18.28 13.16 -1.90
N HIS A 30 -19.31 13.11 -1.04
CA HIS A 30 -19.79 14.28 -0.30
C HIS A 30 -19.35 14.32 1.16
N ALA A 31 -18.74 13.24 1.68
CA ALA A 31 -18.24 13.19 3.04
C ALA A 31 -16.88 13.89 3.15
N LEU A 32 -16.02 13.70 2.16
CA LEU A 32 -14.60 14.04 2.25
C LEU A 32 -14.18 15.07 1.22
N ASN A 33 -13.39 16.05 1.67
CA ASN A 33 -12.70 16.97 0.79
C ASN A 33 -11.29 16.43 0.51
N MET A 34 -11.02 16.10 -0.76
CA MET A 34 -9.72 15.54 -1.17
C MET A 34 -8.54 16.47 -0.93
N LYS A 35 -8.76 17.78 -0.80
CA LYS A 35 -7.71 18.73 -0.41
C LYS A 35 -7.22 18.55 1.02
N ASP A 36 -8.03 17.95 1.91
CA ASP A 36 -7.66 17.70 3.30
C ASP A 36 -6.92 16.35 3.48
N ILE A 37 -6.66 15.61 2.40
CA ILE A 37 -6.15 14.23 2.41
C ILE A 37 -4.83 14.15 1.65
N HIS A 38 -3.76 13.65 2.29
CA HIS A 38 -2.50 13.33 1.61
C HIS A 38 -2.60 12.02 0.82
N HIS A 39 -3.15 10.98 1.47
CA HIS A 39 -3.29 9.66 0.89
C HIS A 39 -4.57 8.99 1.37
N MET A 40 -5.24 8.28 0.49
CA MET A 40 -6.33 7.36 0.83
C MET A 40 -6.22 6.04 0.08
N TYR A 41 -6.42 4.93 0.78
CA TYR A 41 -6.73 3.63 0.18
C TYR A 41 -8.14 3.22 0.61
N GLY A 42 -8.92 2.64 -0.30
CA GLY A 42 -10.31 2.27 -0.07
C GLY A 42 -10.63 0.86 -0.57
N GLY A 43 -11.89 0.46 -0.40
CA GLY A 43 -12.37 -0.90 -0.59
C GLY A 43 -13.46 -1.18 0.44
N THR A 44 -13.29 -2.23 1.23
CA THR A 44 -14.11 -2.53 2.42
C THR A 44 -13.50 -1.96 3.70
N PHE A 45 -12.18 -1.81 3.69
CA PHE A 45 -11.38 -1.17 4.70
C PHE A 45 -10.78 0.13 4.13
N LEU A 46 -11.14 1.25 4.72
CA LEU A 46 -10.69 2.58 4.34
C LEU A 46 -9.51 2.98 5.23
N SER A 47 -8.41 3.37 4.60
CA SER A 47 -7.22 3.91 5.24
C SER A 47 -7.01 5.34 4.77
N VAL A 48 -7.01 6.31 5.70
CA VAL A 48 -6.92 7.73 5.37
C VAL A 48 -5.75 8.38 6.11
N TRP A 49 -4.87 9.03 5.37
CA TRP A 49 -3.84 9.95 5.88
C TRP A 49 -4.27 11.38 5.59
N PRO A 50 -4.95 12.06 6.54
CA PRO A 50 -5.28 13.46 6.42
C PRO A 50 -4.02 14.33 6.47
N GLN A 51 -4.13 15.57 6.01
CA GLN A 51 -3.20 16.62 6.42
C GLN A 51 -3.15 16.71 7.94
N GLU A 52 -1.99 17.04 8.49
CA GLU A 52 -1.70 16.96 9.93
C GLU A 52 -2.74 17.75 10.76
N ASN A 53 -3.09 18.96 10.31
CA ASN A 53 -4.10 19.81 10.96
C ASN A 53 -5.57 19.48 10.58
N LYS A 54 -5.81 18.43 9.80
CA LYS A 54 -7.15 18.01 9.32
C LYS A 54 -7.61 16.66 9.86
N VAL A 55 -6.80 15.97 10.66
CA VAL A 55 -7.15 14.64 11.20
C VAL A 55 -8.52 14.62 11.88
N LYS A 56 -8.76 15.58 12.78
CA LYS A 56 -10.05 15.70 13.49
C LYS A 56 -11.21 15.95 12.52
N LYS A 57 -11.04 16.90 11.59
CA LYS A 57 -12.04 17.25 10.57
C LYS A 57 -12.43 16.02 9.74
N VAL A 58 -11.45 15.28 9.23
CA VAL A 58 -11.68 14.08 8.41
C VAL A 58 -12.38 12.98 9.21
N TYR A 59 -11.97 12.76 10.46
CA TYR A 59 -12.66 11.80 11.34
C TYR A 59 -14.13 12.17 11.55
N GLU A 60 -14.40 13.43 11.92
CA GLU A 60 -15.77 13.91 12.18
C GLU A 60 -16.65 13.86 10.92
N SER A 61 -16.08 14.15 9.74
CA SER A 61 -16.76 13.99 8.45
C SER A 61 -17.20 12.55 8.14
N LEU A 62 -16.47 11.55 8.64
CA LEU A 62 -16.79 10.14 8.44
C LEU A 62 -17.64 9.57 9.58
N LYS A 63 -17.46 10.09 10.80
CA LYS A 63 -18.15 9.58 11.99
C LYS A 63 -19.65 9.74 11.82
N ASN A 64 -20.37 8.63 11.91
CA ASN A 64 -21.83 8.55 11.71
C ASN A 64 -22.31 8.96 10.29
N TYR A 65 -21.41 9.08 9.30
CA TYR A 65 -21.78 9.39 7.92
C TYR A 65 -22.72 8.33 7.33
N HIS A 66 -22.49 7.06 7.69
CA HIS A 66 -23.32 5.95 7.27
C HIS A 66 -23.43 4.91 8.37
N LYS A 67 -24.63 4.35 8.58
CA LYS A 67 -24.89 3.38 9.65
C LYS A 67 -24.09 2.07 9.54
N ASN A 68 -23.66 1.72 8.33
CA ASN A 68 -22.86 0.52 8.04
C ASN A 68 -21.36 0.84 7.88
N LEU A 69 -20.90 1.97 8.43
CA LEU A 69 -19.51 2.39 8.42
C LEU A 69 -19.06 2.63 9.86
N THR A 70 -18.08 1.86 10.30
CA THR A 70 -17.45 2.07 11.62
C THR A 70 -16.12 2.78 11.43
N VAL A 71 -15.93 3.90 12.14
CA VAL A 71 -14.75 4.77 11.99
C VAL A 71 -13.99 4.82 13.31
N PHE A 72 -12.67 4.68 13.22
CA PHE A 72 -11.73 4.66 14.34
C PHE A 72 -10.63 5.70 14.14
N TYR A 73 -10.27 6.38 15.22
CA TYR A 73 -8.91 6.89 15.32
C TYR A 73 -7.95 5.70 15.49
N LYS A 74 -6.69 5.88 15.09
CA LYS A 74 -5.67 4.84 15.21
C LYS A 74 -5.60 4.18 16.60
N ASN A 75 -5.70 4.96 17.67
CA ASN A 75 -5.67 4.46 19.05
C ASN A 75 -6.95 3.71 19.45
N GLU A 76 -8.07 3.94 18.77
CA GLU A 76 -9.38 3.30 18.99
C GLU A 76 -9.52 1.97 18.23
N ILE A 77 -8.59 1.65 17.32
CA ILE A 77 -8.61 0.38 16.59
C ILE A 77 -8.60 -0.79 17.60
N PRO A 78 -9.48 -1.80 17.44
CA PRO A 78 -9.55 -2.94 18.35
C PRO A 78 -8.21 -3.66 18.53
N ASP A 79 -7.83 -3.95 19.78
CA ASP A 79 -6.54 -4.60 20.08
C ASP A 79 -6.40 -5.97 19.41
N ARG A 80 -7.51 -6.71 19.26
CA ARG A 80 -7.53 -8.02 18.60
C ARG A 80 -7.10 -8.00 17.12
N TRP A 81 -7.12 -6.83 16.46
CA TRP A 81 -6.60 -6.72 15.09
C TRP A 81 -5.08 -6.61 15.05
N HIS A 82 -4.43 -6.31 16.19
CA HIS A 82 -2.99 -6.11 16.29
C HIS A 82 -2.42 -5.10 15.27
N LEU A 83 -3.25 -4.12 14.86
CA LEU A 83 -2.95 -3.24 13.74
C LEU A 83 -2.38 -1.88 14.19
N LYS A 84 -2.85 -1.30 15.30
CA LYS A 84 -2.58 0.12 15.63
C LYS A 84 -1.14 0.52 15.93
N ASN A 85 -0.27 -0.43 16.27
CA ASN A 85 1.08 -0.16 16.78
C ASN A 85 2.15 -0.12 15.67
N HIS A 86 1.87 0.57 14.56
CA HIS A 86 2.85 0.73 13.47
C HIS A 86 2.69 2.06 12.74
N TYR A 87 3.79 2.70 12.32
CA TYR A 87 3.75 4.03 11.71
C TYR A 87 2.99 4.06 10.36
N ARG A 88 3.01 2.94 9.61
CA ARG A 88 2.24 2.75 8.37
C ARG A 88 0.73 2.60 8.59
N VAL A 89 0.25 2.57 9.83
CA VAL A 89 -1.20 2.55 10.09
C VAL A 89 -1.69 3.99 10.12
N PRO A 90 -2.69 4.34 9.29
CA PRO A 90 -3.18 5.71 9.14
C PRO A 90 -3.76 6.27 10.45
N PRO A 91 -3.80 7.60 10.59
CA PRO A 91 -4.48 8.25 11.73
C PRO A 91 -5.98 7.97 11.80
N VAL A 92 -6.64 7.79 10.65
CA VAL A 92 -8.08 7.51 10.54
C VAL A 92 -8.29 6.24 9.71
N VAL A 93 -9.03 5.31 10.28
CA VAL A 93 -9.45 4.06 9.64
C VAL A 93 -10.97 3.99 9.65
N ALA A 94 -11.56 3.44 8.59
CA ALA A 94 -12.95 3.02 8.63
C ALA A 94 -13.13 1.62 8.04
N ILE A 95 -14.13 0.89 8.51
CA ILE A 95 -14.49 -0.42 7.99
C ILE A 95 -15.97 -0.45 7.68
N ALA A 96 -16.33 -1.01 6.52
CA ALA A 96 -17.71 -1.25 6.15
C ALA A 96 -18.23 -2.55 6.78
N ASP A 97 -19.53 -2.60 7.08
CA ASP A 97 -20.17 -3.86 7.44
C ASP A 97 -20.15 -4.85 6.27
N ILE A 98 -20.21 -6.14 6.56
CA ILE A 98 -20.10 -7.20 5.56
C ILE A 98 -21.08 -7.00 4.39
N GLY A 99 -20.56 -7.11 3.16
CA GLY A 99 -21.32 -6.95 1.93
C GLY A 99 -21.52 -5.51 1.46
N TYR A 100 -21.02 -4.51 2.21
CA TYR A 100 -20.93 -3.11 1.77
C TYR A 100 -19.56 -2.77 1.18
N TYR A 101 -19.55 -1.94 0.15
CA TYR A 101 -18.33 -1.43 -0.47
C TYR A 101 -18.21 0.09 -0.32
N ILE A 102 -17.02 0.60 -0.03
CA ILE A 102 -16.76 2.04 0.12
C ILE A 102 -16.26 2.59 -1.22
N ILE A 103 -17.06 3.49 -1.81
CA ILE A 103 -16.62 4.30 -2.94
C ILE A 103 -15.92 5.54 -2.38
N LYS A 104 -14.61 5.59 -2.62
CA LYS A 104 -13.78 6.75 -2.32
C LYS A 104 -14.12 7.92 -3.25
N PRO A 105 -13.96 9.18 -2.81
CA PRO A 105 -14.19 10.31 -3.69
C PRO A 105 -13.28 10.19 -4.91
N GLU A 106 -13.83 10.39 -6.10
CA GLU A 106 -12.96 10.61 -7.23
C GLU A 106 -12.29 11.97 -7.05
N MET A 107 -10.98 12.03 -7.33
CA MET A 107 -10.44 13.33 -7.70
C MET A 107 -11.16 13.70 -8.98
N ILE A 108 -12.19 14.53 -8.83
CA ILE A 108 -12.57 15.45 -9.88
C ILE A 108 -11.36 16.38 -10.00
N PHE A 109 -10.29 15.90 -10.65
CA PHE A 109 -9.67 16.74 -11.65
C PHE A 109 -10.88 17.22 -12.41
N SER A 110 -11.06 18.52 -12.44
CA SER A 110 -12.03 19.14 -13.29
C SER A 110 -11.60 18.84 -14.73
N ILE A 111 -11.72 17.58 -15.14
CA ILE A 111 -11.95 17.12 -16.48
C ILE A 111 -13.14 17.92 -16.92
N LEU A 112 -14.15 18.22 -16.09
CA LEU A 112 -15.10 19.26 -16.48
C LEU A 112 -14.45 20.61 -16.80
N HIS A 113 -13.41 21.13 -16.14
CA HIS A 113 -12.73 22.36 -16.59
C HIS A 113 -11.78 22.14 -17.77
N ILE A 114 -11.06 21.03 -17.84
CA ILE A 114 -10.10 20.73 -18.92
C ILE A 114 -10.86 20.34 -20.17
N TYR A 115 -11.83 19.44 -20.05
CA TYR A 115 -12.85 19.14 -21.04
C TYR A 115 -13.72 20.35 -21.34
N LEU A 116 -14.18 21.19 -20.40
CA LEU A 116 -14.88 22.44 -20.75
C LEU A 116 -13.92 23.44 -21.38
N SER A 117 -12.63 23.51 -21.05
CA SER A 117 -11.69 24.43 -21.70
C SER A 117 -11.29 23.95 -23.09
N ILE A 118 -11.05 22.65 -23.25
CA ILE A 118 -10.77 21.97 -24.51
C ILE A 118 -12.03 21.96 -25.37
N TYR A 119 -13.20 21.67 -24.79
CA TYR A 119 -14.51 21.76 -25.44
C TYR A 119 -14.84 23.20 -25.77
N LEU A 120 -14.61 24.21 -24.93
CA LEU A 120 -14.84 25.61 -25.33
C LEU A 120 -13.85 26.02 -26.42
N SER A 121 -12.59 25.58 -26.38
CA SER A 121 -11.63 25.91 -27.45
C SER A 121 -11.95 25.20 -28.77
N ILE A 122 -12.30 23.91 -28.69
CA ILE A 122 -12.66 23.08 -29.84
C ILE A 122 -14.04 23.48 -30.35
N TYR A 123 -15.04 23.64 -29.49
CA TYR A 123 -16.39 24.11 -29.84
C TYR A 123 -16.35 25.55 -30.33
N LEU A 124 -15.54 26.47 -29.83
CA LEU A 124 -15.44 27.80 -30.48
C LEU A 124 -14.80 27.69 -31.87
N SER A 125 -13.81 26.80 -32.06
CA SER A 125 -13.19 26.55 -33.37
C SER A 125 -14.09 25.77 -34.36
N ILE A 126 -14.87 24.82 -33.84
CA ILE A 126 -15.74 23.93 -34.58
C ILE A 126 -17.10 24.59 -34.80
N TYR A 127 -17.67 25.31 -33.84
CA TYR A 127 -18.90 26.09 -34.02
C TYR A 127 -18.65 27.24 -34.99
N LEU A 128 -17.45 27.83 -35.04
CA LEU A 128 -17.07 28.75 -36.12
C LEU A 128 -17.01 28.04 -37.50
N SER A 129 -16.71 26.74 -37.55
CA SER A 129 -16.67 25.94 -38.79
C SER A 129 -17.98 25.19 -39.13
N ILE A 130 -18.86 24.96 -38.15
CA ILE A 130 -20.15 24.26 -38.20
C ILE A 130 -21.34 25.25 -38.21
N TYR A 131 -21.14 26.52 -37.87
CA TYR A 131 -22.07 27.58 -38.31
C TYR A 131 -22.12 27.68 -39.86
N LEU A 132 -21.24 26.96 -40.56
CA LEU A 132 -21.32 26.63 -41.99
C LEU A 132 -21.95 25.26 -42.32
N SER A 133 -22.31 24.41 -41.36
CA SER A 133 -22.86 23.07 -41.63
C SER A 133 -23.66 22.51 -40.44
N SER A 134 -24.92 22.94 -40.34
CA SER A 134 -25.93 22.51 -39.35
C SER A 134 -25.97 21.02 -38.99
N PHE A 135 -26.05 20.76 -37.65
CA PHE A 135 -26.94 19.83 -36.88
C PHE A 135 -27.20 18.39 -37.41
N CYS A 136 -27.21 17.29 -36.65
CA CYS A 136 -27.63 17.02 -35.27
C CYS A 136 -27.35 15.53 -34.92
N SER A 137 -27.23 15.14 -33.63
CA SER A 137 -27.69 13.83 -33.09
C SER A 137 -27.80 13.83 -31.55
N SER A 138 -28.75 13.01 -31.03
CA SER A 138 -29.30 12.96 -29.65
C SER A 138 -28.71 11.81 -28.78
N PRO A 139 -28.98 11.74 -27.44
CA PRO A 139 -28.08 11.14 -26.44
C PRO A 139 -28.43 9.72 -25.93
N ASP A 140 -27.43 9.05 -25.36
CA ASP A 140 -27.50 7.71 -24.74
C ASP A 140 -27.73 7.71 -23.22
N LYS A 141 -28.41 6.65 -22.75
CA LYS A 141 -28.84 6.38 -21.37
C LYS A 141 -27.68 5.88 -20.49
N HIS A 142 -27.38 6.56 -19.38
CA HIS A 142 -26.36 6.15 -18.41
C HIS A 142 -26.95 5.37 -17.21
N PHE A 143 -26.41 4.17 -16.96
CA PHE A 143 -26.42 3.51 -15.65
C PHE A 143 -25.02 3.65 -15.02
N PRO A 144 -24.89 3.80 -13.69
CA PRO A 144 -23.59 3.97 -13.05
C PRO A 144 -22.78 2.67 -13.07
N LYS A 145 -21.63 2.71 -13.73
CA LYS A 145 -20.57 1.68 -13.67
C LYS A 145 -19.50 2.17 -12.69
N VAL A 146 -19.15 1.39 -11.68
CA VAL A 146 -17.95 1.64 -10.87
C VAL A 146 -16.83 0.81 -11.49
N ASN A 147 -15.85 1.47 -12.12
CA ASN A 147 -14.66 0.85 -12.75
C ASN A 147 -14.94 -0.30 -13.76
N GLY A 148 -16.01 -0.22 -14.55
CA GLY A 148 -16.19 -1.10 -15.71
C GLY A 148 -16.36 -2.60 -15.45
N GLY A 149 -16.42 -3.06 -14.19
CA GLY A 149 -16.61 -4.46 -13.81
C GLY A 149 -17.91 -4.69 -13.05
N HIS A 150 -18.49 -5.88 -13.20
CA HIS A 150 -19.61 -6.33 -12.35
C HIS A 150 -19.15 -6.38 -10.88
N MET A 151 -19.88 -5.75 -9.96
CA MET A 151 -19.65 -5.97 -8.53
C MET A 151 -19.88 -7.46 -8.21
N GLY A 152 -18.81 -8.15 -7.80
CA GLY A 152 -18.79 -9.58 -7.51
C GLY A 152 -18.35 -9.87 -6.07
N GLY A 153 -17.45 -10.84 -5.87
CA GLY A 153 -16.87 -11.13 -4.56
C GLY A 153 -15.86 -10.07 -4.10
N TYR A 154 -15.81 -9.78 -2.79
CA TYR A 154 -14.79 -8.93 -2.16
C TYR A 154 -14.39 -9.44 -0.76
N HIS A 155 -13.28 -8.94 -0.23
CA HIS A 155 -12.68 -9.35 1.05
C HIS A 155 -12.13 -8.14 1.83
N GLY A 156 -11.42 -8.35 2.95
CA GLY A 156 -10.84 -7.26 3.75
C GLY A 156 -11.76 -6.68 4.82
N TYR A 157 -12.90 -7.34 5.08
CA TYR A 157 -13.74 -7.06 6.24
C TYR A 157 -13.08 -7.58 7.52
N ASP A 158 -13.79 -7.45 8.64
CA ASP A 158 -13.37 -7.99 9.92
C ASP A 158 -13.05 -9.49 9.83
N ASN A 159 -11.88 -9.87 10.33
CA ASN A 159 -11.40 -11.26 10.28
C ASN A 159 -12.25 -12.25 11.08
N MET A 160 -13.16 -11.77 11.93
CA MET A 160 -14.08 -12.63 12.69
C MET A 160 -15.27 -13.11 11.86
N TYR A 161 -15.58 -12.47 10.72
CA TYR A 161 -16.65 -12.92 9.85
C TYR A 161 -16.34 -14.31 9.27
N PRO A 162 -17.29 -15.27 9.32
CA PRO A 162 -17.09 -16.59 8.72
C PRO A 162 -16.65 -16.54 7.26
N ASP A 163 -17.22 -15.62 6.47
CA ASP A 163 -16.88 -15.42 5.05
C ASP A 163 -15.43 -14.97 4.84
N MET A 164 -14.75 -14.40 5.85
CA MET A 164 -13.36 -13.95 5.75
C MET A 164 -12.34 -15.03 6.13
N ARG A 165 -12.81 -16.20 6.59
CA ARG A 165 -11.94 -17.29 7.02
C ARG A 165 -11.31 -17.98 5.80
N GLY A 166 -10.00 -18.18 5.87
CA GLY A 166 -9.26 -18.97 4.90
C GLY A 166 -9.45 -20.47 5.11
N ILE A 167 -8.94 -21.23 4.14
CA ILE A 167 -8.89 -22.70 4.20
C ILE A 167 -7.57 -23.12 4.83
N PHE A 168 -7.60 -24.19 5.63
CA PHE A 168 -6.42 -24.88 6.11
C PHE A 168 -6.64 -26.39 6.06
N VAL A 169 -5.78 -27.09 5.33
CA VAL A 169 -5.72 -28.57 5.30
C VAL A 169 -4.27 -28.98 5.38
N ALA A 170 -3.97 -29.93 6.26
CA ALA A 170 -2.64 -30.47 6.43
C ALA A 170 -2.67 -31.99 6.26
N SER A 171 -1.70 -32.53 5.53
CA SER A 171 -1.56 -33.98 5.31
C SER A 171 -0.09 -34.35 5.23
N GLY A 172 0.29 -35.47 5.83
CA GLY A 172 1.67 -35.95 5.80
C GLY A 172 2.04 -36.79 7.02
N PRO A 173 3.28 -37.30 7.07
CA PRO A 173 3.75 -38.22 8.10
C PRO A 173 3.75 -37.63 9.53
N ASP A 174 3.84 -36.30 9.69
CA ASP A 174 3.87 -35.63 10.99
C ASP A 174 2.49 -35.23 11.52
N PHE A 175 1.45 -35.31 10.69
CA PHE A 175 0.07 -34.97 11.06
C PHE A 175 -0.72 -36.19 11.52
N LYS A 176 -1.67 -35.96 12.44
CA LYS A 176 -2.69 -36.95 12.77
C LYS A 176 -3.61 -37.16 11.56
N LYS A 177 -4.05 -38.40 11.35
CA LYS A 177 -4.95 -38.75 10.26
C LYS A 177 -6.41 -38.50 10.68
N ASN A 178 -7.20 -37.93 9.77
CA ASN A 178 -8.63 -37.67 9.96
C ASN A 178 -8.97 -36.82 11.20
N GLU A 179 -8.06 -35.94 11.60
CA GLU A 179 -8.25 -35.04 12.73
C GLU A 179 -8.91 -33.73 12.28
N VAL A 180 -9.91 -33.28 13.02
CA VAL A 180 -10.49 -31.94 12.87
C VAL A 180 -10.13 -31.14 14.12
N VAL A 181 -9.33 -30.09 13.94
CA VAL A 181 -8.90 -29.21 15.03
C VAL A 181 -9.72 -27.92 15.06
N PRO A 182 -9.75 -27.19 16.20
CA PRO A 182 -10.30 -25.83 16.25
C PRO A 182 -9.63 -24.88 15.26
N TRP A 183 -10.20 -23.68 15.11
CA TRP A 183 -9.64 -22.61 14.29
C TRP A 183 -8.20 -22.30 14.71
N ILE A 184 -7.31 -22.22 13.72
CA ILE A 184 -5.96 -21.68 13.92
C ILE A 184 -5.88 -20.29 13.29
N ASN A 185 -4.89 -19.51 13.72
CA ASN A 185 -4.58 -18.23 13.07
C ASN A 185 -3.50 -18.44 12.00
N ALA A 186 -3.55 -17.64 10.93
CA ALA A 186 -2.50 -17.69 9.90
C ALA A 186 -1.08 -17.44 10.46
N VAL A 187 -0.98 -16.66 11.54
CA VAL A 187 0.29 -16.42 12.25
C VAL A 187 0.87 -17.67 12.93
N ASP A 188 0.04 -18.69 13.18
CA ASP A 188 0.47 -19.97 13.77
C ASP A 188 1.15 -20.88 12.73
N ILE A 189 0.94 -20.62 11.43
CA ILE A 189 1.49 -21.46 10.34
C ILE A 189 3.02 -21.36 10.29
N TYR A 190 3.61 -20.22 10.63
CA TYR A 190 5.06 -20.03 10.62
C TYR A 190 5.78 -21.04 11.54
N GLN A 191 5.38 -21.09 12.81
CA GLN A 191 5.96 -22.01 13.79
C GLN A 191 5.66 -23.48 13.46
N LEU A 192 4.52 -23.75 12.81
CA LEU A 192 4.20 -25.08 12.30
C LEU A 192 5.21 -25.49 11.22
N MET A 193 5.46 -24.64 10.22
CA MET A 193 6.46 -24.91 9.18
C MET A 193 7.86 -25.11 9.78
N CYS A 194 8.27 -24.26 10.72
CA CYS A 194 9.53 -24.42 11.45
C CYS A 194 9.61 -25.77 12.15
N LYS A 195 8.53 -26.22 12.81
CA LYS A 195 8.48 -27.55 13.45
C LYS A 195 8.67 -28.67 12.44
N LEU A 196 7.96 -28.63 11.30
CA LEU A 196 7.97 -29.69 10.29
C LEU A 196 9.33 -29.80 9.57
N LEU A 197 10.03 -28.68 9.46
CA LEU A 197 11.36 -28.60 8.84
C LEU A 197 12.50 -28.77 9.85
N GLU A 198 12.18 -28.93 11.14
CA GLU A 198 13.16 -28.96 12.24
C GLU A 198 14.06 -27.70 12.29
N ILE A 199 13.50 -26.55 11.93
CA ILE A 199 14.17 -25.25 11.94
C ILE A 199 13.77 -24.46 13.18
N LYS A 200 14.73 -23.84 13.85
CA LYS A 200 14.49 -22.92 14.97
C LYS A 200 13.67 -21.70 14.50
N PRO A 201 12.50 -21.41 15.07
CA PRO A 201 11.73 -20.23 14.70
C PRO A 201 12.37 -18.94 15.24
N ALA A 202 12.27 -17.86 14.46
CA ALA A 202 12.53 -16.49 14.93
C ALA A 202 11.36 -15.99 15.81
N PRO A 203 11.50 -14.87 16.56
CA PRO A 203 10.41 -14.35 17.38
C PRO A 203 9.11 -14.13 16.57
N HIS A 204 8.00 -14.70 17.03
CA HIS A 204 6.69 -14.63 16.37
C HIS A 204 5.55 -14.48 17.38
N ARG A 205 4.32 -14.33 16.88
CA ARG A 205 3.09 -14.21 17.68
C ARG A 205 2.16 -15.41 17.59
N GLY A 206 2.56 -16.47 16.89
CA GLY A 206 1.79 -17.70 16.87
C GLY A 206 1.67 -18.35 18.26
N ASP A 207 0.60 -19.11 18.46
CA ASP A 207 0.32 -19.86 19.68
C ASP A 207 0.45 -21.37 19.42
N TRP A 208 1.33 -22.01 20.19
CA TRP A 208 1.56 -23.47 20.10
C TRP A 208 0.31 -24.28 20.43
N ALA A 209 -0.55 -23.79 21.33
CA ALA A 209 -1.77 -24.50 21.72
C ALA A 209 -2.74 -24.71 20.55
N ASN A 210 -2.71 -23.82 19.55
CA ASN A 210 -3.58 -23.93 18.38
C ASN A 210 -3.13 -25.04 17.41
N ILE A 211 -1.83 -25.33 17.34
CA ILE A 211 -1.28 -26.28 16.35
C ILE A 211 -0.84 -27.61 16.94
N ALA A 212 -0.49 -27.68 18.23
CA ALA A 212 -0.10 -28.93 18.87
C ALA A 212 -1.11 -30.08 18.68
N PRO A 213 -2.44 -29.85 18.73
CA PRO A 213 -3.42 -30.92 18.56
C PRO A 213 -3.38 -31.64 17.22
N MET A 214 -2.92 -31.01 16.12
CA MET A 214 -2.90 -31.65 14.80
C MET A 214 -1.67 -32.53 14.55
N LEU A 215 -0.63 -32.41 15.39
CA LEU A 215 0.66 -33.09 15.21
C LEU A 215 0.70 -34.45 15.92
N ARG A 216 1.40 -35.42 15.33
CA ARG A 216 1.70 -36.71 15.98
C ARG A 216 2.75 -36.57 17.08
N ARG A 217 3.72 -35.65 16.88
CA ARG A 217 4.74 -35.27 17.86
C ARG A 217 4.52 -33.80 18.24
N ALA A 218 3.74 -33.59 19.31
CA ALA A 218 3.19 -32.29 19.70
C ALA A 218 4.17 -31.40 20.47
N GLU A 219 5.34 -31.89 20.88
CA GLU A 219 6.31 -31.08 21.63
C GLU A 219 6.90 -29.97 20.75
N PRO A 220 6.96 -28.72 21.24
CA PRO A 220 7.65 -27.65 20.53
C PRO A 220 9.14 -27.99 20.40
N LEU A 221 9.83 -27.37 19.43
CA LEU A 221 11.28 -27.45 19.41
C LEU A 221 11.80 -26.86 20.73
N PRO A 222 12.84 -27.46 21.35
CA PRO A 222 13.35 -26.99 22.62
C PRO A 222 13.68 -25.49 22.51
N PRO A 223 13.46 -24.70 23.59
CA PRO A 223 13.94 -23.34 23.63
C PRO A 223 15.44 -23.35 23.34
N PRO A 224 16.01 -22.23 22.85
CA PRO A 224 17.46 -22.15 22.68
C PRO A 224 18.13 -22.70 23.94
N ALA A 225 19.14 -23.56 23.79
CA ALA A 225 20.17 -23.63 24.81
C ALA A 225 20.53 -22.17 25.09
N ALA A 226 20.45 -21.75 26.37
CA ALA A 226 20.79 -20.39 26.74
C ALA A 226 22.07 -20.05 25.99
N GLU A 227 22.02 -18.99 25.18
CA GLU A 227 23.24 -18.46 24.59
C GLU A 227 24.07 -18.10 25.82
N GLU A 228 25.05 -18.95 26.18
CA GLU A 228 26.05 -18.58 27.14
C GLU A 228 26.64 -17.31 26.54
N ASN A 229 26.27 -16.16 27.13
CA ASN A 229 26.87 -14.89 26.83
C ASN A 229 28.30 -14.89 27.36
N ASN A 230 29.15 -15.77 26.81
CA ASN A 230 30.59 -15.66 26.88
C ASN A 230 30.99 -14.63 25.81
N ILE A 231 30.53 -13.40 26.02
CA ILE A 231 31.18 -12.21 25.45
C ILE A 231 32.48 -12.01 26.26
N SER A 232 33.41 -12.93 26.10
CA SER A 232 34.79 -12.80 26.59
C SER A 232 35.82 -13.36 25.60
N ASP A 233 35.42 -14.21 24.66
CA ASP A 233 36.42 -15.01 23.92
C ASP A 233 36.50 -14.71 22.42
N ALA A 234 35.85 -13.63 21.94
CA ALA A 234 35.82 -13.30 20.52
C ALA A 234 36.36 -11.91 20.17
N PHE A 235 37.37 -11.38 20.87
CA PHE A 235 38.31 -10.39 20.33
C PHE A 235 39.62 -10.47 21.13
N PRO A 236 40.79 -10.77 20.55
CA PRO A 236 42.04 -10.51 21.26
C PRO A 236 42.13 -8.98 21.44
N ALA A 237 42.19 -8.52 22.67
CA ALA A 237 42.49 -7.13 22.99
C ALA A 237 43.85 -6.79 22.38
N ILE A 238 43.83 -6.04 21.26
CA ILE A 238 45.05 -5.44 20.72
C ILE A 238 45.48 -4.38 21.73
N THR A 239 46.44 -4.76 22.57
CA THR A 239 47.16 -3.81 23.42
C THR A 239 48.09 -3.04 22.50
N VAL A 240 47.74 -1.80 22.19
CA VAL A 240 48.64 -0.89 21.44
C VAL A 240 49.73 -0.44 22.42
N THR A 241 50.86 -1.14 22.41
CA THR A 241 52.10 -0.65 23.02
C THR A 241 52.67 0.47 22.17
N SER A 242 53.23 1.49 22.81
CA SER A 242 53.65 2.79 22.25
C SER A 242 54.81 2.78 21.26
N ASP A 243 55.17 1.65 20.66
CA ASP A 243 56.33 1.54 19.76
C ASP A 243 55.90 1.17 18.35
N LEU A 244 55.40 2.15 17.59
CA LEU A 244 55.45 2.10 16.13
C LEU A 244 55.43 3.50 15.50
N LEU A 245 56.43 4.32 15.81
CA LEU A 245 56.72 5.57 15.10
C LEU A 245 57.50 5.36 13.78
N SER A 246 57.62 4.13 13.26
CA SER A 246 58.47 3.83 12.09
C SER A 246 57.73 3.31 10.85
N VAL A 247 56.39 3.37 10.79
CA VAL A 247 55.64 2.96 9.57
C VAL A 247 54.71 4.08 9.09
N ILE A 248 55.30 5.25 8.81
CA ILE A 248 54.67 6.39 8.13
C ILE A 248 55.32 6.46 6.74
N PRO A 249 54.94 5.59 5.78
CA PRO A 249 54.16 6.12 4.64
C PRO A 249 53.16 5.15 3.97
N VAL A 250 52.89 3.94 4.48
CA VAL A 250 52.07 2.95 3.74
C VAL A 250 50.56 3.03 4.02
N VAL A 251 50.12 3.68 5.10
CA VAL A 251 48.69 3.71 5.49
C VAL A 251 47.88 4.81 4.77
N ASN A 252 48.53 5.80 4.15
CA ASN A 252 47.82 6.92 3.52
C ASN A 252 47.25 6.64 2.11
N THR A 253 47.57 5.50 1.50
CA THR A 253 47.04 5.13 0.16
C THR A 253 45.76 4.29 0.22
N ILE A 254 45.48 3.62 1.34
CA ILE A 254 44.25 2.80 1.48
C ILE A 254 43.07 3.66 1.98
N ALA A 255 43.32 4.71 2.77
CA ALA A 255 42.28 5.60 3.27
C ALA A 255 41.69 6.56 2.21
N THR A 256 42.39 6.80 1.10
CA THR A 256 41.93 7.68 0.01
C THR A 256 41.13 6.94 -1.09
N GLY A 257 41.26 5.61 -1.19
CA GLY A 257 40.52 4.81 -2.17
C GLY A 257 39.07 4.48 -1.77
N VAL A 258 38.79 4.35 -0.47
CA VAL A 258 37.45 3.98 0.03
C VAL A 258 36.53 5.20 0.17
N ALA A 259 37.10 6.41 0.34
CA ALA A 259 36.31 7.64 0.46
C ALA A 259 35.70 8.14 -0.88
N ILE A 260 36.28 7.78 -2.03
CA ILE A 260 35.79 8.25 -3.34
C ILE A 260 34.60 7.41 -3.87
N SER A 261 34.50 6.13 -3.49
CA SER A 261 33.33 5.31 -3.90
C SER A 261 32.06 5.59 -3.08
N ALA A 262 32.20 6.23 -1.91
CA ALA A 262 31.05 6.60 -1.06
C ALA A 262 30.48 8.00 -1.37
N TYR A 263 31.19 8.84 -2.14
CA TYR A 263 30.78 10.22 -2.42
C TYR A 263 30.07 10.43 -3.78
N ILE A 264 29.97 9.40 -4.63
CA ILE A 264 29.24 9.48 -5.93
C ILE A 264 27.84 8.84 -5.87
N GLY A 265 27.48 8.15 -4.78
CA GLY A 265 26.20 7.43 -4.66
C GLY A 265 25.08 8.14 -3.89
N ALA A 266 25.31 9.31 -3.30
CA ALA A 266 24.36 9.94 -2.38
C ALA A 266 24.28 11.47 -2.53
N SER A 267 23.73 11.91 -3.66
CA SER A 267 23.05 13.19 -3.81
C SER A 267 21.79 12.87 -4.63
N THR A 268 20.58 12.91 -4.06
CA THR A 268 19.85 14.13 -3.73
C THR A 268 18.73 13.87 -2.69
N PHE A 269 18.81 14.50 -1.53
CA PHE A 269 17.62 14.86 -0.74
C PHE A 269 17.95 16.11 0.07
N GLU A 270 17.24 17.20 -0.22
CA GLU A 270 17.36 18.51 0.43
C GLU A 270 16.59 18.53 1.77
N GLN A 271 17.20 19.17 2.77
CA GLN A 271 16.60 19.83 3.96
C GLN A 271 17.75 20.48 4.76
N GLU A 272 17.71 21.66 5.39
CA GLU A 272 16.98 22.94 5.28
C GLU A 272 17.69 23.95 6.26
N PHE A 273 17.84 25.23 5.87
CA PHE A 273 18.00 26.49 6.66
C PHE A 273 19.24 26.75 7.59
N PRO A 274 19.70 28.03 7.82
CA PRO A 274 18.90 29.24 8.07
C PRO A 274 19.31 30.58 7.38
N SER A 275 18.47 31.58 7.66
CA SER A 275 18.36 32.96 7.18
C SER A 275 19.61 33.84 7.10
N LEU A 276 19.77 34.53 5.97
CA LEU A 276 20.48 35.81 5.87
C LEU A 276 19.72 36.77 4.95
N SER A 277 19.39 37.94 5.49
CA SER A 277 18.73 39.05 4.82
C SER A 277 19.71 39.93 4.06
N PHE A 278 19.45 40.23 2.78
CA PHE A 278 19.96 41.42 2.10
C PHE A 278 18.92 41.95 1.10
N SER A 279 18.81 43.27 1.03
CA SER A 279 17.76 44.02 0.31
C SER A 279 18.32 44.75 -0.93
N PHE A 280 17.38 45.17 -1.79
CA PHE A 280 17.41 46.22 -2.85
C PHE A 280 17.67 45.77 -4.31
N PRO A 281 17.25 46.56 -5.33
CA PRO A 281 15.86 46.66 -5.83
C PRO A 281 15.78 46.53 -7.37
N PHE A 282 14.57 46.71 -7.90
CA PHE A 282 14.15 46.96 -9.30
C PHE A 282 13.33 45.87 -10.00
N SER A 283 12.09 46.31 -10.26
CA SER A 283 11.08 45.82 -11.19
C SER A 283 11.57 45.74 -12.64
N LEU A 284 11.12 44.74 -13.40
CA LEU A 284 10.51 44.97 -14.72
C LEU A 284 9.64 43.78 -15.16
N SER A 285 8.64 44.13 -15.95
CA SER A 285 7.42 43.39 -16.30
C SER A 285 7.50 42.56 -17.59
N LEU A 286 6.63 41.55 -17.66
CA LEU A 286 5.84 41.05 -18.82
C LEU A 286 6.56 40.66 -20.14
N SER A 287 6.36 39.43 -20.60
CA SER A 287 5.54 39.16 -21.80
C SER A 287 5.40 37.65 -22.10
N LEU A 288 4.16 37.25 -22.38
CA LEU A 288 3.78 36.01 -23.07
C LEU A 288 4.32 36.06 -24.51
N SER A 289 4.82 34.93 -25.02
CA SER A 289 4.83 34.67 -26.47
C SER A 289 4.12 33.35 -26.78
N LEU A 290 2.91 33.48 -27.34
CA LEU A 290 2.29 32.46 -28.17
C LEU A 290 3.09 32.40 -29.47
N SER A 291 3.64 31.23 -29.82
CA SER A 291 4.10 30.98 -31.19
C SER A 291 3.04 30.17 -31.93
N LEU A 292 2.20 30.90 -32.66
CA LEU A 292 1.34 30.39 -33.72
C LEU A 292 2.23 30.15 -34.95
N CYS A 293 2.49 28.91 -35.33
CA CYS A 293 3.07 28.60 -36.65
C CYS A 293 2.02 27.96 -37.53
N PHE A 294 1.41 28.80 -38.37
CA PHE A 294 0.79 28.44 -39.63
C PHE A 294 1.84 27.82 -40.56
N PHE A 295 1.54 26.65 -41.14
CA PHE A 295 1.90 26.37 -42.51
C PHE A 295 0.73 25.64 -43.18
N LEU A 296 -0.01 26.41 -43.99
CA LEU A 296 -0.84 25.92 -45.07
C LEU A 296 0.11 25.48 -46.20
N THR A 297 0.09 24.19 -46.54
CA THR A 297 0.32 23.75 -47.91
C THR A 297 -0.74 22.72 -48.26
N LEU A 298 -1.73 23.19 -49.02
CA LEU A 298 -2.59 22.34 -49.83
C LEU A 298 -1.72 21.58 -50.82
N SER A 299 -1.83 20.26 -50.84
CA SER A 299 -1.70 19.50 -52.08
C SER A 299 -2.73 18.38 -52.08
N CYS A 300 -3.73 18.61 -52.91
CA CYS A 300 -4.66 17.64 -53.43
C CYS A 300 -3.90 16.71 -54.38
N SER A 301 -3.90 15.42 -54.09
CA SER A 301 -3.59 14.37 -55.08
C SER A 301 -4.45 13.15 -54.79
N THR A 302 -5.55 13.10 -55.56
CA THR A 302 -6.12 11.95 -56.26
C THR A 302 -6.22 10.60 -55.54
N CYS A 303 -7.48 10.13 -55.51
CA CYS A 303 -7.96 8.76 -55.44
C CYS A 303 -6.95 7.66 -55.82
N ARG A 304 -6.92 6.60 -55.00
CA ARG A 304 -6.81 5.24 -55.50
C ARG A 304 -7.60 4.31 -54.59
N ASP A 305 -8.53 3.62 -55.20
CA ASP A 305 -9.27 2.49 -54.65
C ASP A 305 -8.31 1.34 -54.34
N ASP A 306 -8.47 0.76 -53.14
CA ASP A 306 -8.60 -0.68 -52.84
C ASP A 306 -8.93 -0.86 -51.34
#